data_AF-A0A2V9DDE7-F1
#
_entry.id   AF-A0A2V9DDE7-F1
#
_cell.length_a   1.000
_cell.length_b   1.000
_cell.length_c   1.000
_cell.angle_alpha   90.00
_cell.angle_beta   90.00
_cell.angle_gamma   90.00
#
_symmetry.space_group_name_H-M   'P 1'
#
loop_
_entity.id
_entity.type
_entity.pdbx_description
1 polymer ?
#
loop_
_entity_poly.entity_id
_entity_poly.type
_entity_poly.pdbx_seq_one_letter_code
_entity_poly.pdbx_strand_id
1 'polypeptide(L)'
;MDRSQTLAEIRSFLEADGAIPAHHLLEWMESDDLEVLGAAITLLRDSPHRIQGGFKQDRMVHRVLHYHRRCLLENPQGECAHNRYQAGVSLRYFFFQFSADEQIPGRALAAIKTMLAELYRSGDSELRACIMTSCLEHLFESRRIAAYFSDWQEDPILAAAYTEALEWGRNFWPGQHGY
;
A
#
# COMPACT_ATOMS: atom_id res chain seq x y z
N MET A 1 -25.55 -2.47 -1.76
CA MET A 1 -25.72 -1.66 -0.54
C MET A 1 -25.69 -0.19 -0.96
N ASP A 2 -26.44 0.70 -0.32
CA ASP A 2 -26.35 2.13 -0.62
C ASP A 2 -25.00 2.68 -0.15
N ARG A 3 -24.28 3.38 -1.03
CA ARG A 3 -22.93 3.89 -0.74
C ARG A 3 -22.91 4.78 0.51
N SER A 4 -23.91 5.66 0.65
CA SER A 4 -23.97 6.60 1.77
C SER A 4 -24.16 5.87 3.09
N GLN A 5 -25.05 4.87 3.11
CA GLN A 5 -25.25 4.01 4.27
C GLN A 5 -23.99 3.23 4.65
N THR A 6 -23.30 2.61 3.67
CA THR A 6 -22.06 1.87 3.93
C THR A 6 -20.95 2.77 4.47
N LEU A 7 -20.76 3.97 3.91
CA LEU A 7 -19.75 4.91 4.39
C LEU A 7 -20.07 5.43 5.80
N ALA A 8 -21.35 5.67 6.11
CA ALA A 8 -21.77 6.05 7.45
C ALA A 8 -21.47 4.94 8.48
N GLU A 9 -21.70 3.69 8.10
CA GLU A 9 -21.36 2.53 8.94
C GLU A 9 -19.84 2.45 9.19
N ILE A 10 -19.02 2.51 8.14
CA ILE A 10 -17.56 2.50 8.28
C ILE A 10 -17.07 3.65 9.15
N ARG A 11 -17.64 4.85 8.98
CA ARG A 11 -17.30 6.04 9.77
C ARG A 11 -17.58 5.83 11.26
N SER A 12 -18.70 5.17 11.58
CA SER A 12 -19.01 4.84 12.99
C SER A 12 -17.93 3.97 13.64
N PHE A 13 -17.29 3.05 12.88
CA PHE A 13 -16.16 2.26 13.36
C PHE A 13 -14.85 3.05 13.41
N LEU A 14 -14.64 4.02 12.52
CA LEU A 14 -13.47 4.92 12.57
C LEU A 14 -13.51 5.82 13.82
N GLU A 15 -14.70 6.29 14.21
CA GLU A 15 -14.89 7.20 15.34
C GLU A 15 -15.00 6.48 16.69
N ALA A 16 -15.50 5.24 16.70
CA ALA A 16 -15.60 4.43 17.91
C ALA A 16 -14.30 3.67 18.20
N ASP A 17 -14.06 3.33 19.47
CA ASP A 17 -12.94 2.46 19.91
C ASP A 17 -13.33 0.98 20.01
N GLY A 18 -14.47 0.61 19.40
CA GLY A 18 -15.05 -0.73 19.48
C GLY A 18 -14.36 -1.76 18.59
N ALA A 19 -14.58 -3.04 18.87
CA ALA A 19 -14.13 -4.13 18.00
C ALA A 19 -14.77 -4.03 16.61
N ILE A 20 -13.99 -4.30 15.57
CA ILE A 20 -14.42 -4.33 14.18
C ILE A 20 -14.60 -5.80 13.78
N PRO A 21 -15.82 -6.26 13.50
CA PRO A 21 -16.02 -7.63 13.03
C PRO A 21 -15.34 -7.84 11.67
N ALA A 22 -14.49 -8.87 11.56
CA ALA A 22 -13.74 -9.16 10.33
C ALA A 22 -14.66 -9.36 9.10
N HIS A 23 -15.87 -9.90 9.31
CA HIS A 23 -16.82 -10.13 8.23
C HIS A 23 -17.33 -8.80 7.61
N HIS A 24 -17.56 -7.76 8.41
CA HIS A 24 -17.92 -6.42 7.90
C HIS A 24 -16.77 -5.84 7.06
N LEU A 25 -15.55 -5.87 7.61
CA LEU A 25 -14.37 -5.38 6.89
C LEU A 25 -14.20 -6.09 5.54
N LEU A 26 -14.33 -7.42 5.52
CA LEU A 26 -14.25 -8.20 4.29
C LEU A 26 -15.36 -7.86 3.31
N GLU A 27 -16.59 -7.66 3.77
CA GLU A 27 -17.71 -7.27 2.91
C GLU A 27 -17.47 -5.90 2.26
N TRP A 28 -17.05 -4.90 3.03
CA TRP A 28 -16.71 -3.58 2.47
C TRP A 28 -15.51 -3.64 1.53
N MET A 29 -14.51 -4.47 1.86
CA MET A 29 -13.36 -4.70 0.99
C MET A 29 -13.76 -5.34 -0.33
N GLU A 30 -14.90 -6.03 -0.46
CA GLU A 30 -15.40 -6.56 -1.73
C GLU A 30 -16.12 -5.53 -2.62
N SER A 31 -16.39 -4.33 -2.10
CA SER A 31 -16.96 -3.25 -2.90
C SER A 31 -16.06 -2.85 -4.07
N ASP A 32 -16.64 -2.49 -5.20
CA ASP A 32 -15.93 -1.88 -6.33
C ASP A 32 -15.95 -0.33 -6.29
N ASP A 33 -16.63 0.25 -5.30
CA ASP A 33 -16.60 1.70 -5.05
C ASP A 33 -15.33 2.09 -4.29
N LEU A 34 -14.53 3.00 -4.86
CA LEU A 34 -13.24 3.42 -4.32
C LEU A 34 -13.35 4.17 -2.98
N GLU A 35 -14.46 4.84 -2.69
CA GLU A 35 -14.65 5.46 -1.37
C GLU A 35 -14.83 4.40 -0.30
N VAL A 36 -15.67 3.39 -0.59
CA VAL A 36 -15.93 2.29 0.34
C VAL A 36 -14.64 1.51 0.58
N LEU A 37 -13.90 1.20 -0.48
CA LEU A 37 -12.58 0.57 -0.37
C LEU A 37 -11.60 1.43 0.43
N GLY A 38 -11.52 2.74 0.15
CA GLY A 38 -10.60 3.63 0.85
C GLY A 38 -10.89 3.73 2.34
N ALA A 39 -12.16 3.79 2.72
CA ALA A 39 -12.59 3.80 4.11
C ALA A 39 -12.26 2.47 4.82
N ALA A 40 -12.53 1.33 4.17
CA ALA A 40 -12.18 0.01 4.70
C ALA A 40 -10.66 -0.20 4.83
N ILE A 41 -9.88 0.25 3.84
CA ILE A 41 -8.41 0.18 3.84
C ILE A 41 -7.83 1.03 4.97
N THR A 42 -8.44 2.19 5.25
CA THR A 42 -8.04 3.06 6.37
C THR A 42 -8.25 2.35 7.71
N LEU A 43 -9.41 1.70 7.92
CA LEU A 43 -9.65 0.90 9.12
C LEU A 43 -8.61 -0.23 9.29
N LEU A 44 -8.34 -0.95 8.20
CA LEU A 44 -7.35 -2.03 8.20
C LEU A 44 -5.94 -1.53 8.56
N ARG A 45 -5.54 -0.38 8.00
CA ARG A 45 -4.22 0.22 8.23
C ARG A 45 -4.06 0.73 9.66
N ASP A 46 -5.05 1.48 10.15
CA ASP A 46 -4.92 2.27 11.38
C ASP A 46 -5.36 1.50 12.63
N SER A 47 -6.22 0.49 12.46
CA SER A 47 -6.82 -0.26 13.57
C SER A 47 -6.77 -1.79 13.38
N PRO A 48 -5.65 -2.40 12.93
CA PRO A 48 -5.61 -3.84 12.68
C PRO A 48 -5.88 -4.66 13.95
N HIS A 49 -5.47 -4.16 15.11
CA HIS A 49 -5.67 -4.80 16.43
C HIS A 49 -7.14 -4.84 16.88
N ARG A 50 -8.01 -4.01 16.29
CA ARG A 50 -9.44 -3.98 16.60
C ARG A 50 -10.23 -5.03 15.80
N ILE A 51 -9.62 -5.64 14.78
CA ILE A 51 -10.29 -6.60 13.90
C ILE A 51 -10.44 -7.96 14.60
N GLN A 52 -11.68 -8.44 14.76
CA GLN A 52 -11.98 -9.69 15.45
C GLN A 52 -12.61 -10.75 14.54
N GLY A 53 -12.32 -12.03 14.81
CA GLY A 53 -12.90 -13.16 14.09
C GLY A 53 -11.99 -13.78 13.02
N GLY A 54 -10.82 -13.19 12.78
CA GLY A 54 -9.83 -13.67 11.81
C GLY A 54 -10.31 -13.60 10.36
N PHE A 55 -9.38 -13.60 9.42
CA PHE A 55 -9.69 -13.64 8.00
C PHE A 55 -8.56 -14.28 7.20
N LYS A 56 -8.87 -14.72 5.97
CA LYS A 56 -7.87 -15.28 5.07
C LYS A 56 -6.93 -14.16 4.57
N GLN A 57 -5.68 -14.19 5.02
CA GLN A 57 -4.68 -13.17 4.71
C GLN A 57 -4.53 -12.92 3.19
N ASP A 58 -4.57 -13.97 2.36
CA ASP A 58 -4.45 -13.82 0.91
C ASP A 58 -5.56 -12.98 0.27
N ARG A 59 -6.79 -13.15 0.76
CA ARG A 59 -7.95 -12.41 0.23
C ARG A 59 -7.80 -10.93 0.56
N MET A 60 -7.39 -10.62 1.79
CA MET A 60 -7.10 -9.24 2.21
C MET A 60 -5.99 -8.64 1.35
N VAL A 61 -4.85 -9.33 1.20
CA VAL A 61 -3.73 -8.86 0.38
C VAL A 61 -4.18 -8.56 -1.05
N HIS A 62 -4.97 -9.44 -1.66
CA HIS A 62 -5.51 -9.21 -3.01
C HIS A 62 -6.37 -7.93 -3.07
N ARG A 63 -7.27 -7.71 -2.11
CA ARG A 63 -8.12 -6.51 -2.09
C ARG A 63 -7.32 -5.23 -1.79
N VAL A 64 -6.30 -5.30 -0.92
CA VAL A 64 -5.36 -4.19 -0.69
C VAL A 64 -4.66 -3.82 -1.99
N LEU A 65 -4.11 -4.79 -2.73
CA LEU A 65 -3.45 -4.54 -4.00
C LEU A 65 -4.40 -3.98 -5.06
N HIS A 66 -5.60 -4.54 -5.15
CA HIS A 66 -6.62 -4.07 -6.09
C HIS A 66 -6.93 -2.58 -5.87
N TYR A 67 -7.20 -2.18 -4.63
CA TYR A 67 -7.48 -0.79 -4.29
C TYR A 67 -6.31 0.14 -4.64
N HIS A 68 -5.08 -0.19 -4.20
CA HIS A 68 -3.94 0.68 -4.45
C HIS A 68 -3.59 0.78 -5.94
N ARG A 69 -3.73 -0.30 -6.71
CA ARG A 69 -3.56 -0.27 -8.18
C ARG A 69 -4.53 0.74 -8.80
N ARG A 70 -5.82 0.66 -8.42
CA ARG A 70 -6.84 1.57 -8.93
C ARG A 70 -6.57 3.02 -8.53
N CYS A 71 -6.23 3.30 -7.28
CA CYS A 71 -5.91 4.67 -6.86
C CYS A 71 -4.70 5.25 -7.59
N LEU A 72 -3.65 4.45 -7.81
CA LEU A 72 -2.47 4.89 -8.54
C LEU A 72 -2.79 5.21 -10.01
N LEU A 73 -3.64 4.41 -10.67
CA LEU A 73 -4.02 4.60 -12.07
C LEU A 73 -5.09 5.68 -12.28
N GLU A 74 -6.16 5.65 -11.48
CA GLU A 74 -7.36 6.47 -11.67
C GLU A 74 -7.24 7.83 -10.98
N ASN A 75 -6.36 7.96 -9.98
CA ASN A 75 -6.17 9.19 -9.20
C ASN A 75 -7.48 9.83 -8.71
N PRO A 76 -8.32 9.10 -7.97
CA PRO A 76 -9.62 9.59 -7.56
C PRO A 76 -9.49 10.86 -6.70
N GLN A 77 -10.49 11.74 -6.82
CA GLN A 77 -10.62 12.95 -6.02
C GLN A 77 -11.84 12.78 -5.11
N GLY A 78 -11.63 12.07 -4.00
CA GLY A 78 -12.69 11.63 -3.10
C GLY A 78 -12.42 11.98 -1.64
N GLU A 79 -13.39 11.73 -0.77
CA GLU A 79 -13.24 12.01 0.68
C GLU A 79 -12.48 10.87 1.36
N CYS A 80 -12.82 9.63 1.01
CA CYS A 80 -12.24 8.42 1.57
C CYS A 80 -11.25 7.75 0.60
N ALA A 81 -11.46 7.87 -0.72
CA ALA A 81 -10.53 7.31 -1.68
C ALA A 81 -9.22 8.09 -1.70
N HIS A 82 -8.10 7.39 -1.58
CA HIS A 82 -6.78 7.97 -1.69
C HIS A 82 -6.53 8.44 -3.12
N ASN A 83 -6.09 9.68 -3.29
CA ASN A 83 -5.44 10.09 -4.54
C ASN A 83 -4.15 9.28 -4.75
N ARG A 84 -3.53 9.41 -5.93
CA ARG A 84 -2.37 8.57 -6.29
C ARG A 84 -1.20 8.67 -5.30
N TYR A 85 -0.90 9.87 -4.78
CA TYR A 85 0.20 10.08 -3.85
C TYR A 85 -0.12 9.49 -2.46
N GLN A 86 -1.33 9.72 -1.97
CA GLN A 86 -1.82 9.10 -0.74
C GLN A 86 -1.80 7.57 -0.83
N ALA A 87 -2.14 7.02 -2.02
CA ALA A 87 -2.09 5.59 -2.26
C ALA A 87 -0.66 5.05 -2.23
N GLY A 88 0.33 5.74 -2.81
CA GLY A 88 1.73 5.32 -2.72
C GLY A 88 2.26 5.31 -1.29
N VAL A 89 1.92 6.36 -0.50
CA VAL A 89 2.23 6.42 0.94
C VAL A 89 1.57 5.27 1.70
N SER A 90 0.28 5.02 1.47
CA SER A 90 -0.48 3.93 2.10
C SER A 90 0.10 2.56 1.74
N LEU A 91 0.45 2.34 0.46
CA LEU A 91 1.03 1.10 -0.01
C LEU A 91 2.40 0.82 0.63
N ARG A 92 3.21 1.86 0.83
CA ARG A 92 4.47 1.77 1.59
C ARG A 92 4.23 1.27 3.01
N TYR A 93 3.23 1.79 3.72
CA TYR A 93 2.88 1.32 5.07
C TYR A 93 2.51 -0.17 5.06
N PHE A 94 1.68 -0.60 4.12
CA PHE A 94 1.35 -2.02 3.98
C PHE A 94 2.57 -2.89 3.68
N PHE A 95 3.48 -2.43 2.81
CA PHE A 95 4.72 -3.15 2.56
C PHE A 95 5.54 -3.34 3.85
N PHE A 96 5.70 -2.29 4.66
CA PHE A 96 6.40 -2.38 5.94
C PHE A 96 5.70 -3.34 6.91
N GLN A 97 4.38 -3.20 7.10
CA GLN A 97 3.59 -4.10 7.95
C GLN A 97 3.74 -5.55 7.51
N PHE A 98 3.58 -5.84 6.22
CA PHE A 98 3.69 -7.18 5.66
C PHE A 98 5.12 -7.73 5.77
N SER A 99 6.13 -6.86 5.75
CA SER A 99 7.53 -7.27 5.88
C SER A 99 7.98 -7.57 7.32
N ALA A 100 7.17 -7.17 8.30
CA ALA A 100 7.41 -7.35 9.73
C ALA A 100 6.56 -8.48 10.34
N ASP A 101 5.46 -8.85 9.69
CA ASP A 101 4.55 -9.90 10.14
C ASP A 101 4.89 -11.26 9.51
N GLU A 102 5.43 -12.18 10.32
CA GLU A 102 5.77 -13.55 9.90
C GLU A 102 4.55 -14.40 9.48
N GLN A 103 3.34 -14.00 9.89
CA GLN A 103 2.10 -14.69 9.51
C GLN A 103 1.63 -14.31 8.10
N ILE A 104 2.13 -13.19 7.55
CA ILE A 104 1.76 -12.76 6.21
C ILE A 104 2.62 -13.52 5.19
N PRO A 105 1.99 -14.19 4.20
CA PRO A 105 2.72 -14.97 3.22
C PRO A 105 3.73 -14.10 2.47
N GLY A 106 4.98 -14.55 2.32
CA GLY A 106 6.02 -13.81 1.58
C GLY A 106 5.63 -13.46 0.13
N ARG A 107 4.66 -14.19 -0.45
CA ARG A 107 4.03 -13.84 -1.74
C ARG A 107 3.35 -12.46 -1.74
N ALA A 108 2.95 -11.91 -0.59
CA ALA A 108 2.35 -10.58 -0.50
C ALA A 108 3.35 -9.47 -0.88
N LEU A 109 4.57 -9.53 -0.36
CA LEU A 109 5.63 -8.59 -0.73
C LEU A 109 5.99 -8.70 -2.21
N ALA A 110 6.09 -9.94 -2.71
CA ALA A 110 6.34 -10.21 -4.12
C ALA A 110 5.23 -9.63 -5.01
N ALA A 111 3.96 -9.72 -4.58
CA ALA A 111 2.83 -9.17 -5.31
C ALA A 111 2.82 -7.64 -5.32
N ILE A 112 3.14 -6.97 -4.19
CA ILE A 112 3.31 -5.50 -4.18
C ILE A 112 4.43 -5.08 -5.13
N LYS A 113 5.61 -5.72 -5.02
CA LYS A 113 6.77 -5.43 -5.87
C LYS A 113 6.46 -5.65 -7.35
N THR A 114 5.76 -6.73 -7.69
CA THR A 114 5.34 -7.02 -9.07
C THR A 114 4.38 -5.95 -9.59
N MET A 115 3.38 -5.57 -8.79
CA MET A 115 2.45 -4.50 -9.14
C MET A 115 3.17 -3.15 -9.36
N LEU A 116 4.10 -2.78 -8.48
CA LEU A 116 4.89 -1.55 -8.62
C LEU A 116 5.73 -1.59 -9.90
N ALA A 117 6.37 -2.72 -10.20
CA ALA A 117 7.14 -2.91 -11.43
C ALA A 117 6.27 -2.74 -12.68
N GLU A 118 5.10 -3.38 -12.70
CA GLU A 118 4.14 -3.26 -13.81
C GLU A 118 3.69 -1.80 -14.01
N LEU A 119 3.23 -1.15 -12.93
CA LEU A 119 2.75 0.23 -12.98
C LEU A 119 3.85 1.21 -13.39
N TYR A 120 5.08 1.03 -12.91
CA TYR A 120 6.19 1.88 -13.29
C TYR A 120 6.56 1.70 -14.77
N ARG A 121 6.61 0.46 -15.26
CA ARG A 121 6.90 0.17 -16.69
C ARG A 121 5.87 0.80 -17.62
N SER A 122 4.58 0.55 -17.36
CA SER A 122 3.49 1.01 -18.24
C SER A 122 3.05 2.45 -17.99
N GLY A 123 3.45 3.03 -16.85
CA GLY A 123 3.05 4.37 -16.43
C GLY A 123 3.72 5.47 -17.23
N ASP A 124 3.04 6.61 -17.30
CA ASP A 124 3.60 7.86 -17.79
C ASP A 124 4.58 8.49 -16.79
N SER A 125 5.14 9.65 -17.13
CA SER A 125 6.09 10.36 -16.26
C SER A 125 5.48 10.76 -14.91
N GLU A 126 4.18 11.10 -14.89
CA GLU A 126 3.51 11.53 -13.66
C GLU A 126 3.30 10.36 -12.71
N LEU A 127 2.83 9.22 -13.21
CA LEU A 127 2.67 8.00 -12.43
C LEU A 127 4.03 7.47 -11.93
N ARG A 128 5.06 7.49 -12.77
CA ARG A 128 6.43 7.10 -12.36
C ARG A 128 6.96 8.00 -11.25
N ALA A 129 6.82 9.32 -11.39
CA ALA A 129 7.24 10.27 -10.36
C ALA A 129 6.45 10.08 -9.06
N CYS A 130 5.15 9.81 -9.14
CA CYS A 130 4.32 9.47 -7.98
C CYS A 130 4.85 8.20 -7.29
N ILE A 131 5.04 7.09 -8.02
CA ILE A 131 5.55 5.83 -7.47
C ILE A 131 6.92 6.03 -6.83
N MET A 132 7.80 6.81 -7.45
CA MET A 132 9.12 7.11 -6.93
C MET A 132 9.04 7.81 -5.57
N THR A 133 8.45 9.01 -5.57
CA THR A 133 8.49 9.96 -4.44
C THR A 133 7.60 9.54 -3.27
N SER A 134 6.45 8.93 -3.54
CA SER A 134 5.51 8.54 -2.46
C SER A 134 5.78 7.14 -1.90
N CYS A 135 6.57 6.32 -2.60
CA CYS A 135 6.73 4.90 -2.25
C CYS A 135 8.19 4.43 -2.29
N LEU A 136 8.82 4.36 -3.46
CA LEU A 136 10.11 3.67 -3.62
C LEU A 136 11.26 4.31 -2.83
N GLU A 137 11.41 5.63 -2.89
CA GLU A 137 12.43 6.38 -2.14
C GLU A 137 12.41 5.98 -0.66
N HIS A 138 11.22 6.05 -0.07
CA HIS A 138 11.02 5.75 1.34
C HIS A 138 11.11 4.26 1.69
N LEU A 139 10.75 3.35 0.77
CA LEU A 139 11.01 1.93 0.97
C LEU A 139 12.52 1.66 1.05
N PHE A 140 13.33 2.39 0.28
CA PHE A 140 14.77 2.18 0.17
C PHE A 140 15.58 2.83 1.31
N GLU A 141 14.94 3.66 2.14
CA GLU A 141 15.50 4.07 3.44
C GLU A 141 15.84 2.85 4.32
N SER A 142 15.15 1.72 4.12
CA SER A 142 15.57 0.43 4.68
C SER A 142 16.54 -0.29 3.73
N ARG A 143 17.80 -0.42 4.12
CA ARG A 143 18.82 -1.19 3.38
C ARG A 143 18.38 -2.61 3.04
N ARG A 144 17.65 -3.26 3.95
CA ARG A 144 17.12 -4.62 3.75
C ARG A 144 16.09 -4.65 2.62
N ILE A 145 15.19 -3.66 2.60
CA ILE A 145 14.16 -3.57 1.55
C ILE A 145 14.80 -3.17 0.23
N ALA A 146 15.73 -2.20 0.20
CA ALA A 146 16.48 -1.89 -1.01
C ALA A 146 17.13 -3.14 -1.62
N ALA A 147 17.78 -3.98 -0.81
CA ALA A 147 18.35 -5.25 -1.28
C ALA A 147 17.29 -6.23 -1.84
N TYR A 148 16.08 -6.24 -1.29
CA TYR A 148 14.97 -7.06 -1.78
C TYR A 148 14.51 -6.67 -3.20
N PHE A 149 14.76 -5.43 -3.64
CA PHE A 149 14.46 -4.95 -4.99
C PHE A 149 15.65 -5.03 -5.95
N SER A 150 16.79 -5.62 -5.54
CA SER A 150 18.05 -5.58 -6.31
C SER A 150 18.00 -6.21 -7.71
N ASP A 151 17.10 -7.17 -7.93
CA ASP A 151 16.77 -7.75 -9.23
C ASP A 151 16.22 -6.74 -10.25
N TRP A 152 15.68 -5.59 -9.79
CA TRP A 152 15.25 -4.52 -10.71
C TRP A 152 16.40 -3.94 -11.53
N GLN A 153 17.66 -4.10 -11.10
CA GLN A 153 18.83 -3.69 -11.86
C GLN A 153 18.98 -4.44 -13.19
N GLU A 154 18.39 -5.62 -13.33
CA GLU A 154 18.46 -6.43 -14.56
C GLU A 154 17.47 -5.97 -15.64
N ASP A 155 16.47 -5.19 -15.26
CA ASP A 155 15.46 -4.64 -16.17
C ASP A 155 15.83 -3.20 -16.56
N PRO A 156 16.01 -2.87 -17.86
CA PRO A 156 16.45 -1.55 -18.29
C PRO A 156 15.56 -0.38 -17.85
N ILE A 157 14.26 -0.61 -17.67
CA ILE A 157 13.31 0.43 -17.24
C ILE A 157 13.34 0.57 -15.71
N LEU A 158 13.33 -0.55 -14.99
CA LEU A 158 13.31 -0.55 -13.52
C LEU A 158 14.67 -0.22 -12.90
N ALA A 159 15.78 -0.45 -13.62
CA ALA A 159 17.11 -0.14 -13.15
C ALA A 159 17.28 1.35 -12.85
N ALA A 160 16.66 2.23 -13.65
CA ALA A 160 16.63 3.66 -13.40
C ALA A 160 15.91 3.97 -12.08
N ALA A 161 14.73 3.39 -11.89
CA ALA A 161 13.95 3.55 -10.66
C ALA A 161 14.70 3.05 -9.42
N TYR A 162 15.32 1.88 -9.53
CA TYR A 162 16.12 1.29 -8.46
C TYR A 162 17.30 2.20 -8.09
N THR A 163 18.02 2.73 -9.09
CA THR A 163 19.18 3.60 -8.87
C THR A 163 18.79 4.88 -8.14
N GLU A 164 17.75 5.57 -8.62
CA GLU A 164 17.24 6.81 -8.03
C GLU A 164 16.76 6.61 -6.57
N ALA A 165 15.93 5.60 -6.33
CA ALA A 165 15.46 5.28 -4.97
C ALA A 165 16.62 4.86 -4.05
N LEU A 166 17.66 4.21 -4.58
CA LEU A 166 18.84 3.79 -3.81
C LEU A 166 19.70 4.99 -3.42
N GLU A 167 19.86 5.97 -4.31
CA GLU A 167 20.55 7.22 -4.00
C GLU A 167 19.85 7.97 -2.88
N TRP A 168 18.52 8.05 -2.89
CA TRP A 168 17.74 8.59 -1.78
C TRP A 168 17.98 7.80 -0.49
N GLY A 169 17.72 6.50 -0.52
CA GLY A 169 17.71 5.64 0.67
C GLY A 169 19.05 5.59 1.40
N ARG A 170 20.16 5.66 0.67
CA ARG A 170 21.53 5.69 1.20
C ARG A 170 21.73 6.80 2.25
N ASN A 171 21.13 7.98 2.05
CA ASN A 171 21.21 9.09 3.00
C ASN A 171 20.63 8.76 4.39
N PHE A 172 19.80 7.73 4.50
CA PHE A 172 19.16 7.31 5.75
C PHE A 172 19.84 6.09 6.38
N TRP A 173 20.87 5.52 5.75
CA TRP A 173 21.54 4.32 6.26
C TRP A 173 22.60 4.68 7.32
N PRO A 174 22.78 3.84 8.36
CA PRO A 174 23.79 4.06 9.39
C PRO A 174 25.20 4.22 8.79
N GLY A 175 25.95 5.23 9.26
CA GLY A 175 27.32 5.49 8.83
C GLY A 175 27.47 6.38 7.59
N GLN A 176 26.38 6.88 7.00
CA GLN A 176 26.42 7.89 5.92
C GLN A 176 26.33 9.34 6.41
N HIS A 177 25.81 9.54 7.62
CA HIS A 177 26.01 10.75 8.41
C HIS A 177 26.85 10.38 9.62
N GLY A 178 28.08 10.88 9.66
CA GLY A 178 29.00 10.66 10.77
C GLY A 178 28.41 11.19 12.08
N TYR A 179 28.21 10.29 13.03
CA TYR A 179 28.34 10.56 14.45
C TYR A 179 29.41 9.62 14.99
#